data_AF-A0A9P8UWT7-F1
#
_entry.id   AF-A0A9P8UWT7-F1
#
_cell.length_a   1.000
_cell.length_b   1.000
_cell.length_c   1.000
_cell.angle_alpha   90.00
_cell.angle_beta   90.00
_cell.angle_gamma   90.00
#
_symmetry.space_group_name_H-M   'P 1'
#
loop_
_entity.id
_entity.type
_entity.pdbx_description
1 polymer ?
#
loop_
_entity_poly.entity_id
_entity_poly.type
_entity_poly.pdbx_seq_one_letter_code
_entity_poly.pdbx_strand_id
1 'polypeptide(L)'
;MSSPPPPGPLVRLSGITLSRLPSPAATPETLSPLVHAILREALPFLYSATSKSGSGAPDSRRWRHKGDRRSPDSAAKVEAWERVVVTTTTTTPEGGSRAGRSRETWALRRSVHEDRAEPGTASWAEFERCFRDEHAEAEEAFTPNAVAAHEALVWEGCAGVPPAREEGEGEGRAWGRFRLKVQEMRHKIGAPLRDRTFPVLQLTAAVVEGGGGAAPEFVVVSIPVPDFGESESSRLASEKGAQVASYVSVERIRKLESGKIEWLMATASDAGGVLPQFVQNMAMPGIVWKDVPLFLGWIAKERQKRDIARDGVAGRGQRERDVAVPASTAAQDTPLVATGPDATTAHEVSIGDAASTETKRETEVSTGPEVTNLPGLSQADTTTEGPRPGVTTNV
;
A
#
# COMPACT_ATOMS: atom_id res chain seq x y z
N MET A 1 -24.47 -16.59 -13.55
CA MET A 1 -23.02 -16.36 -13.44
C MET A 1 -22.55 -16.82 -12.08
N SER A 2 -21.56 -17.71 -12.01
CA SER A 2 -21.00 -18.18 -10.74
C SER A 2 -20.24 -17.06 -10.03
N SER A 3 -20.09 -17.15 -8.70
CA SER A 3 -19.21 -16.22 -7.97
C SER A 3 -17.74 -16.57 -8.20
N PRO A 4 -16.84 -15.58 -8.35
CA PRO A 4 -15.41 -15.86 -8.25
C PRO A 4 -15.10 -16.45 -6.86
N PRO A 5 -14.19 -17.44 -6.77
CA PRO A 5 -13.83 -18.04 -5.50
C PRO A 5 -13.22 -17.02 -4.53
N PRO A 6 -13.16 -17.30 -3.21
CA PRO A 6 -12.28 -16.56 -2.32
C PRO A 6 -10.82 -16.72 -2.78
N PRO A 7 -9.91 -15.81 -2.39
CA PRO A 7 -8.48 -16.02 -2.59
C PRO A 7 -8.07 -17.37 -1.98
N GLY A 8 -7.12 -18.04 -2.64
CA GLY A 8 -6.54 -19.29 -2.17
C GLY A 8 -5.68 -19.09 -0.91
N PRO A 9 -4.81 -20.05 -0.57
CA PRO A 9 -4.03 -19.98 0.66
C PRO A 9 -2.91 -18.92 0.66
N LEU A 10 -2.44 -18.44 -0.49
CA LEU A 10 -1.29 -17.53 -0.58
C LEU A 10 -1.68 -16.08 -0.32
N VAL A 11 -2.77 -15.60 -0.93
CA VAL A 11 -3.17 -14.18 -0.86
C VAL A 11 -4.01 -13.93 0.41
N ARG A 12 -3.45 -14.26 1.59
CA ARG A 12 -4.13 -14.29 2.91
C ARG A 12 -3.23 -13.81 4.05
N LEU A 13 -3.85 -13.45 5.18
CA LEU A 13 -3.10 -13.07 6.40
C LEU A 13 -2.26 -14.21 7.01
N SER A 14 -2.59 -15.47 6.73
CA SER A 14 -1.76 -16.62 7.11
C SER A 14 -0.43 -16.68 6.35
N GLY A 15 -0.35 -16.04 5.17
CA GLY A 15 0.87 -15.91 4.41
C GLY A 15 1.47 -17.21 3.90
N ILE A 16 2.78 -17.17 3.68
CA ILE A 16 3.63 -18.31 3.33
C ILE A 16 4.74 -18.42 4.38
N THR A 17 5.07 -19.64 4.81
CA THR A 17 6.17 -19.86 5.77
C THR A 17 7.53 -19.80 5.09
N LEU A 18 8.57 -19.42 5.82
CA LEU A 18 9.98 -19.39 5.39
C LEU A 18 10.39 -20.73 4.76
N SER A 19 9.99 -21.84 5.37
CA SER A 19 10.21 -23.22 4.89
C SER A 19 9.57 -23.56 3.54
N ARG A 20 8.67 -22.71 3.03
CA ARG A 20 8.00 -22.88 1.73
C ARG A 20 8.46 -21.86 0.68
N LEU A 21 9.39 -20.96 1.03
CA LEU A 21 10.04 -20.09 0.06
C LEU A 21 11.04 -20.90 -0.79
N PRO A 22 11.09 -20.70 -2.12
CA PRO A 22 12.13 -21.30 -2.95
C PRO A 22 13.52 -20.79 -2.55
N SER A 23 14.58 -21.55 -2.84
CA SER A 23 15.95 -21.04 -2.73
C SER A 23 16.10 -19.73 -3.55
N PRO A 24 16.84 -18.70 -3.07
CA PRO A 24 17.11 -17.49 -3.85
C PRO A 24 17.76 -17.78 -5.22
N ALA A 25 18.51 -18.88 -5.32
CA ALA A 25 19.13 -19.36 -6.55
C ALA A 25 18.21 -20.25 -7.42
N ALA A 26 16.90 -20.29 -7.15
CA ALA A 26 15.94 -21.10 -7.89
C ALA A 26 15.82 -20.65 -9.36
N THR A 27 15.70 -21.63 -10.26
CA THR A 27 15.57 -21.38 -11.71
C THR A 27 14.17 -20.85 -12.07
N PRO A 28 13.98 -20.24 -13.25
CA PRO A 28 12.67 -19.78 -13.71
C PRO A 28 11.59 -20.87 -13.68
N GLU A 29 11.95 -22.10 -14.05
CA GLU A 29 11.05 -23.26 -14.06
C GLU A 29 10.60 -23.66 -12.65
N THR A 30 11.50 -23.49 -11.67
CA THR A 30 11.24 -23.75 -10.25
C THR A 30 10.35 -22.66 -9.64
N LEU A 31 10.50 -21.41 -10.09
CA LEU A 31 9.72 -20.25 -9.61
C LEU A 31 8.34 -20.15 -10.26
N SER A 32 8.19 -20.61 -11.51
CA SER A 32 6.97 -20.46 -12.30
C SER A 32 5.69 -20.93 -11.58
N PRO A 33 5.64 -22.12 -10.91
CA PRO A 33 4.42 -22.56 -10.23
C PRO A 33 3.98 -21.62 -9.10
N LEU A 34 4.92 -21.05 -8.34
CA LEU A 34 4.63 -20.10 -7.26
C LEU A 34 4.13 -18.77 -7.83
N VAL A 35 4.85 -18.19 -8.78
CA VAL A 35 4.50 -16.90 -9.42
C VAL A 35 3.12 -16.98 -10.07
N HIS A 36 2.84 -18.06 -10.81
CA HIS A 36 1.55 -18.28 -11.47
C HIS A 36 0.42 -18.55 -10.46
N ALA A 37 0.69 -19.24 -9.35
CA ALA A 37 -0.29 -19.44 -8.28
C ALA A 37 -0.67 -18.12 -7.59
N ILE A 38 0.31 -17.26 -7.27
CA ILE A 38 0.07 -15.94 -6.68
C ILE A 38 -0.86 -15.12 -7.60
N LEU A 39 -0.59 -15.05 -8.90
CA LEU A 39 -1.46 -14.34 -9.85
C LEU A 39 -2.85 -14.95 -9.97
N ARG A 40 -2.97 -16.29 -10.02
CA ARG A 40 -4.27 -16.98 -10.10
C ARG A 40 -5.16 -16.69 -8.89
N GLU A 41 -4.58 -16.39 -7.72
CA GLU A 41 -5.33 -15.96 -6.54
C GLU A 41 -5.59 -14.44 -6.52
N ALA A 42 -4.59 -13.64 -6.88
CA ALA A 42 -4.61 -12.18 -6.78
C ALA A 42 -5.55 -11.51 -7.80
N LEU A 43 -5.49 -11.93 -9.07
CA LEU A 43 -6.24 -11.27 -10.15
C LEU A 43 -7.77 -11.42 -9.99
N PRO A 44 -8.35 -12.62 -9.73
CA PRO A 44 -9.78 -12.76 -9.48
C PRO A 44 -10.25 -11.99 -8.23
N PHE A 45 -9.38 -11.82 -7.24
CA PHE A 45 -9.68 -11.00 -6.07
C PHE A 45 -9.82 -9.51 -6.43
N LEU A 46 -8.87 -8.95 -7.19
CA LEU A 46 -8.96 -7.60 -7.77
C LEU A 46 -10.19 -7.44 -8.68
N TYR A 47 -10.55 -8.46 -9.45
CA TYR A 47 -11.75 -8.41 -10.30
C TYR A 47 -13.06 -8.42 -9.51
N SER A 48 -13.07 -8.94 -8.28
CA SER A 48 -14.21 -8.74 -7.37
C SER A 48 -14.34 -7.28 -6.90
N ALA A 49 -13.25 -6.50 -6.98
CA ALA A 49 -13.16 -5.11 -6.56
C ALA A 49 -13.33 -4.09 -7.71
N THR A 50 -13.47 -4.50 -8.98
CA THR A 50 -13.79 -3.58 -10.09
C THR A 50 -14.72 -4.21 -11.11
N SER A 51 -15.67 -3.44 -11.66
CA SER A 51 -16.52 -3.96 -12.73
C SER A 51 -15.70 -4.32 -13.99
N LYS A 52 -16.19 -5.31 -14.76
CA LYS A 52 -15.58 -5.74 -16.03
C LYS A 52 -15.42 -4.62 -17.07
N SER A 53 -16.13 -3.49 -16.92
CA SER A 53 -16.13 -2.38 -17.87
C SER A 53 -15.14 -1.26 -17.54
N GLY A 54 -14.25 -1.45 -16.55
CA GLY A 54 -13.22 -0.45 -16.19
C GLY A 54 -13.72 0.84 -15.50
N SER A 55 -15.03 1.06 -15.47
CA SER A 55 -15.67 2.29 -14.98
C SER A 55 -16.59 2.10 -13.76
N GLY A 56 -16.95 0.86 -13.43
CA GLY A 56 -17.92 0.56 -12.37
C GLY A 56 -17.28 0.34 -11.00
N ALA A 57 -17.97 0.80 -9.96
CA ALA A 57 -17.64 0.59 -8.55
C ALA A 57 -17.45 -0.91 -8.20
N PRO A 58 -16.76 -1.23 -7.09
CA PRO A 58 -16.64 -2.60 -6.57
C PRO A 58 -18.00 -3.29 -6.41
N ASP A 59 -18.02 -4.62 -6.54
CA ASP A 59 -19.26 -5.40 -6.38
C ASP A 59 -19.88 -5.19 -5.00
N SER A 60 -20.96 -4.42 -4.92
CA SER A 60 -21.61 -4.01 -3.67
C SER A 60 -22.20 -5.17 -2.87
N ARG A 61 -22.30 -6.37 -3.46
CA ARG A 61 -22.67 -7.61 -2.75
C ARG A 61 -21.51 -8.19 -1.94
N ARG A 62 -20.27 -7.79 -2.24
CA ARG A 62 -19.02 -8.26 -1.59
C ARG A 62 -18.29 -7.16 -0.85
N TRP A 63 -18.32 -5.93 -1.38
CA TRP A 63 -17.61 -4.77 -0.86
C TRP A 63 -18.59 -3.74 -0.33
N ARG A 64 -18.61 -3.56 1.00
CA ARG A 64 -19.38 -2.53 1.68
C ARG A 64 -18.65 -1.20 1.56
N HIS A 65 -19.24 -0.21 0.91
CA HIS A 65 -18.68 1.16 0.86
C HIS A 65 -18.58 1.75 2.26
N LYS A 66 -17.48 2.47 2.52
CA LYS A 66 -17.12 3.09 3.80
C LYS A 66 -16.98 4.61 3.71
N GLY A 67 -17.19 5.18 2.52
CA GLY A 67 -17.14 6.61 2.26
C GLY A 67 -16.04 7.02 1.28
N ASP A 68 -16.10 8.28 0.88
CA ASP A 68 -15.14 8.93 -0.01
C ASP A 68 -14.41 10.04 0.76
N ARG A 69 -13.12 10.21 0.49
CA ARG A 69 -12.26 11.21 1.12
C ARG A 69 -11.53 12.07 0.08
N ARG A 70 -11.13 13.27 0.47
CA ARG A 70 -10.34 14.21 -0.32
C ARG A 70 -9.21 14.77 0.55
N SER A 71 -8.16 15.26 -0.08
CA SER A 71 -7.00 15.90 0.56
C SER A 71 -6.53 17.06 -0.32
N PRO A 72 -5.96 18.15 0.22
CA PRO A 72 -5.29 19.17 -0.60
C PRO A 72 -4.17 18.59 -1.47
N ASP A 73 -3.47 17.55 -1.00
CA ASP A 73 -2.37 16.91 -1.73
C ASP A 73 -2.83 15.90 -2.82
N SER A 74 -4.14 15.79 -3.10
CA SER A 74 -4.68 14.86 -4.10
C SER A 74 -5.87 15.46 -4.85
N ALA A 75 -5.72 15.67 -6.16
CA ALA A 75 -6.81 16.12 -7.03
C ALA A 75 -7.93 15.05 -7.13
N ALA A 76 -7.55 13.77 -7.07
CA ALA A 76 -8.47 12.65 -7.00
C ALA A 76 -9.15 12.55 -5.63
N LYS A 77 -10.43 12.12 -5.62
CA LYS A 77 -11.03 11.55 -4.41
C LYS A 77 -10.48 10.13 -4.19
N VAL A 78 -10.38 9.72 -2.93
CA VAL A 78 -10.08 8.34 -2.54
C VAL A 78 -11.36 7.70 -2.04
N GLU A 79 -11.82 6.68 -2.74
CA GLU A 79 -13.01 5.89 -2.42
C GLU A 79 -12.59 4.70 -1.55
N ALA A 80 -13.35 4.36 -0.51
CA ALA A 80 -13.01 3.28 0.43
C ALA A 80 -14.13 2.25 0.62
N TRP A 81 -13.77 0.97 0.72
CA TRP A 81 -14.68 -0.15 0.99
C TRP A 81 -14.07 -1.17 1.96
N GLU A 82 -14.91 -2.08 2.44
CA GLU A 82 -14.58 -3.19 3.32
C GLU A 82 -15.23 -4.48 2.85
N ARG A 83 -14.52 -5.60 2.99
CA ARG A 83 -15.03 -6.96 2.78
C ARG A 83 -14.56 -7.86 3.90
N VAL A 84 -15.44 -8.68 4.44
CA VAL A 84 -15.04 -9.78 5.33
C VAL A 84 -14.90 -11.06 4.52
N VAL A 85 -13.70 -11.65 4.53
CA VAL A 85 -13.43 -12.96 3.95
C VAL A 85 -13.45 -13.98 5.09
N VAL A 86 -14.29 -15.01 4.96
CA VAL A 86 -14.37 -16.12 5.93
C VAL A 86 -13.64 -17.32 5.36
N THR A 87 -12.95 -18.08 6.19
CA THR A 87 -12.31 -19.33 5.74
C THR A 87 -12.45 -20.42 6.76
N THR A 88 -12.72 -21.62 6.25
CA THR A 88 -12.78 -22.87 6.99
C THR A 88 -11.44 -23.57 6.83
N THR A 89 -10.59 -23.53 7.86
CA THR A 89 -9.42 -24.39 7.95
C THR A 89 -9.83 -25.72 8.57
N THR A 90 -9.76 -26.79 7.78
CA THR A 90 -9.83 -28.16 8.30
C THR A 90 -8.44 -28.55 8.79
N THR A 91 -8.08 -28.07 9.98
CA THR A 91 -6.92 -28.62 10.68
C THR A 91 -7.29 -30.02 11.17
N THR A 92 -6.47 -31.01 10.85
CA THR A 92 -6.47 -32.32 11.53
C THR A 92 -5.32 -32.33 12.53
N PRO A 93 -5.54 -31.95 13.81
CA PRO A 93 -4.70 -32.46 14.88
C PRO A 93 -4.91 -33.96 14.98
N GLU A 94 -3.83 -34.69 15.25
CA GLU A 94 -3.90 -36.06 15.75
C GLU A 94 -4.81 -36.08 16.99
N GLY A 95 -5.96 -36.75 16.90
CA GLY A 95 -6.91 -36.87 18.01
C GLY A 95 -8.21 -36.04 17.94
N GLY A 96 -8.45 -35.19 16.92
CA GLY A 96 -9.80 -34.63 16.75
C GLY A 96 -9.95 -33.46 15.77
N SER A 97 -10.75 -33.66 14.72
CA SER A 97 -11.07 -32.59 13.76
C SER A 97 -12.01 -31.54 14.38
N ARG A 98 -11.53 -30.30 14.50
CA ARG A 98 -12.35 -29.13 14.86
C ARG A 98 -12.15 -28.04 13.81
N ALA A 99 -13.11 -27.92 12.90
CA ALA A 99 -13.06 -26.92 11.83
C ALA A 99 -12.98 -25.49 12.41
N GLY A 100 -11.84 -24.84 12.20
CA GLY A 100 -11.63 -23.44 12.54
C GLY A 100 -12.27 -22.54 11.50
N ARG A 101 -13.01 -21.50 11.93
CA ARG A 101 -13.46 -20.42 11.04
C ARG A 101 -12.68 -19.14 11.33
N SER A 102 -11.69 -18.83 10.48
CA SER A 102 -11.03 -17.53 10.49
C SER A 102 -11.88 -16.48 9.75
N ARG A 103 -11.73 -15.21 10.14
CA ARG A 103 -12.37 -14.06 9.50
C ARG A 103 -11.32 -12.97 9.30
N GLU A 104 -11.13 -12.56 8.06
CA GLU A 104 -10.20 -11.50 7.68
C GLU A 104 -10.99 -10.29 7.20
N THR A 105 -10.69 -9.11 7.73
CA THR A 105 -11.32 -7.86 7.28
C THR A 105 -10.37 -7.17 6.31
N TRP A 106 -10.80 -7.10 5.05
CA TRP A 106 -10.07 -6.47 3.97
C TRP A 106 -10.59 -5.06 3.76
N ALA A 107 -9.71 -4.06 3.80
CA ALA A 107 -9.97 -2.71 3.33
C ALA A 107 -9.58 -2.60 1.85
N LEU A 108 -10.34 -1.83 1.08
CA LEU A 108 -10.06 -1.51 -0.32
C LEU A 108 -10.04 0.01 -0.48
N ARG A 109 -9.01 0.56 -1.13
CA ARG A 109 -9.01 1.92 -1.65
C ARG A 109 -9.00 1.95 -3.18
N ARG A 110 -9.62 2.97 -3.75
CA ARG A 110 -9.55 3.30 -5.18
C ARG A 110 -9.35 4.81 -5.36
N SER A 111 -8.54 5.18 -6.34
CA SER A 111 -8.37 6.56 -6.79
C SER A 111 -8.09 6.58 -8.30
N VAL A 112 -8.43 7.68 -8.97
CA VAL A 112 -8.24 7.84 -10.43
C VAL A 112 -7.61 9.20 -10.71
N HIS A 113 -6.47 9.19 -11.38
CA HIS A 113 -5.52 10.30 -11.51
C HIS A 113 -5.33 10.73 -12.97
N GLU A 114 -5.00 12.00 -13.20
CA GLU A 114 -4.55 12.43 -14.53
C GLU A 114 -3.12 11.95 -14.75
N ASP A 115 -2.79 11.49 -15.97
CA ASP A 115 -1.43 11.09 -16.32
C ASP A 115 -0.54 12.32 -16.57
N ARG A 116 -0.16 13.01 -15.48
CA ARG A 116 0.61 14.27 -15.50
C ARG A 116 1.56 14.37 -14.31
N ALA A 117 2.75 14.94 -14.52
CA ALA A 117 3.72 15.18 -13.46
C ALA A 117 3.45 16.50 -12.70
N GLU A 118 2.23 16.68 -12.18
CA GLU A 118 1.74 17.93 -11.59
C GLU A 118 1.36 17.77 -10.10
N PRO A 119 1.34 18.83 -9.26
CA PRO A 119 0.90 18.73 -7.87
C PRO A 119 -0.51 18.13 -7.74
N GLY A 120 -0.70 17.23 -6.77
CA GLY A 120 -1.98 16.53 -6.59
C GLY A 120 -2.23 15.38 -7.56
N THR A 121 -1.28 15.03 -8.43
CA THR A 121 -1.35 13.88 -9.34
C THR A 121 0.04 13.36 -9.75
N ALA A 122 0.12 12.28 -10.53
CA ALA A 122 1.39 11.73 -10.98
C ALA A 122 1.30 11.07 -12.35
N SER A 123 2.40 11.15 -13.09
CA SER A 123 2.52 10.51 -14.40
C SER A 123 2.68 9.00 -14.27
N TRP A 124 2.38 8.29 -15.34
CA TRP A 124 2.53 6.84 -15.43
C TRP A 124 3.95 6.38 -15.10
N ALA A 125 4.96 7.10 -15.60
CA ALA A 125 6.36 6.78 -15.32
C ALA A 125 6.70 6.91 -13.83
N GLU A 126 6.05 7.82 -13.11
CA GLU A 126 6.25 7.97 -11.66
C GLU A 126 5.52 6.90 -10.86
N PHE A 127 4.31 6.51 -11.27
CA PHE A 127 3.62 5.36 -10.69
C PHE A 127 4.37 4.05 -10.93
N GLU A 128 4.77 3.78 -12.17
CA GLU A 128 5.54 2.59 -12.56
C GLU A 128 6.86 2.52 -11.77
N ARG A 129 7.60 3.63 -11.72
CA ARG A 129 8.84 3.72 -10.94
C ARG A 129 8.60 3.51 -9.45
N CYS A 130 7.72 4.29 -8.82
CA CYS A 130 7.60 4.31 -7.35
C CYS A 130 6.79 3.15 -6.76
N PHE A 131 6.01 2.39 -7.55
CA PHE A 131 5.25 1.24 -7.04
C PHE A 131 5.67 -0.10 -7.62
N ARG A 132 6.37 -0.16 -8.77
CA ARG A 132 6.92 -1.42 -9.29
C ARG A 132 8.43 -1.51 -9.11
N ASP A 133 9.15 -0.44 -9.42
CA ASP A 133 10.61 -0.53 -9.59
C ASP A 133 11.40 -0.12 -8.32
N GLU A 134 10.92 0.86 -7.56
CA GLU A 134 11.51 1.48 -6.35
C GLU A 134 10.48 1.45 -5.18
N HIS A 135 9.73 0.36 -5.03
CA HIS A 135 8.53 0.31 -4.16
C HIS A 135 8.84 0.64 -2.69
N ALA A 136 9.87 0.03 -2.11
CA ALA A 136 10.15 0.15 -0.69
C ALA A 136 10.82 1.48 -0.36
N GLU A 137 11.70 1.95 -1.24
CA GLU A 137 12.39 3.23 -1.15
C GLU A 137 11.40 4.39 -1.24
N ALA A 138 10.41 4.30 -2.12
CA ALA A 138 9.33 5.27 -2.20
C ALA A 138 8.43 5.21 -0.95
N GLU A 139 7.98 4.01 -0.54
CA GLU A 139 7.11 3.84 0.62
C GLU A 139 7.75 4.34 1.92
N GLU A 140 9.04 4.05 2.15
CA GLU A 140 9.83 4.60 3.26
C GLU A 140 9.92 6.14 3.19
N ALA A 141 10.10 6.71 2.00
CA ALA A 141 10.26 8.15 1.83
C ALA A 141 8.95 8.97 1.95
N PHE A 142 7.79 8.41 1.60
CA PHE A 142 6.50 9.09 1.71
C PHE A 142 5.69 8.74 2.97
N THR A 143 6.00 7.65 3.68
CA THR A 143 5.24 7.19 4.85
C THR A 143 5.88 7.66 6.16
N PRO A 144 5.30 8.64 6.90
CA PRO A 144 5.98 9.28 8.04
C PRO A 144 6.33 8.36 9.23
N ASN A 145 5.75 7.17 9.28
CA ASN A 145 5.99 6.17 10.33
C ASN A 145 6.84 4.98 9.86
N ALA A 146 7.19 4.88 8.57
CA ALA A 146 8.19 3.93 8.10
C ALA A 146 9.56 4.44 8.55
N VAL A 147 10.31 3.61 9.28
CA VAL A 147 11.59 4.00 9.91
C VAL A 147 12.79 3.18 9.44
N ALA A 148 12.55 2.10 8.69
CA ALA A 148 13.56 1.33 7.97
C ALA A 148 12.89 0.40 6.95
N ALA A 149 13.40 0.37 5.72
CA ALA A 149 13.20 -0.74 4.79
C ALA A 149 14.42 -1.70 4.77
N HIS A 150 14.20 -2.96 4.43
CA HIS A 150 15.26 -3.93 4.14
C HIS A 150 14.82 -4.90 3.04
N GLU A 151 15.58 -4.96 1.94
CA GLU A 151 15.41 -6.00 0.92
C GLU A 151 16.23 -7.21 1.35
N ALA A 152 15.53 -8.26 1.80
CA ALA A 152 16.15 -9.40 2.49
C ALA A 152 16.55 -10.53 1.53
N LEU A 153 15.73 -10.81 0.52
CA LEU A 153 15.96 -11.83 -0.49
C LEU A 153 15.46 -11.34 -1.85
N VAL A 154 16.19 -11.65 -2.93
CA VAL A 154 15.79 -11.35 -4.32
C VAL A 154 15.96 -12.60 -5.17
N TRP A 155 14.97 -12.90 -6.02
CA TRP A 155 15.04 -14.00 -6.98
C TRP A 155 15.29 -13.44 -8.39
N GLU A 156 16.56 -13.26 -8.77
CA GLU A 156 16.96 -12.79 -10.11
C GLU A 156 16.38 -13.66 -11.24
N GLY A 157 16.32 -14.98 -11.02
CA GLY A 157 15.69 -15.93 -11.94
C GLY A 157 14.19 -15.68 -12.18
N CYS A 158 13.53 -14.84 -11.38
CA CYS A 158 12.12 -14.51 -11.56
C CYS A 158 11.87 -13.78 -12.89
N ALA A 159 12.82 -12.96 -13.36
CA ALA A 159 12.69 -12.23 -14.63
C ALA A 159 12.59 -13.17 -15.85
N GLY A 160 13.07 -14.41 -15.74
CA GLY A 160 12.98 -15.43 -16.78
C GLY A 160 11.70 -16.29 -16.74
N VAL A 161 10.81 -16.10 -15.75
CA VAL A 161 9.58 -16.91 -15.64
C VAL A 161 8.67 -16.67 -16.86
N PRO A 162 8.20 -17.73 -17.55
CA PRO A 162 7.31 -17.58 -18.70
C PRO A 162 6.02 -16.81 -18.38
N PRO A 163 5.52 -15.98 -19.30
CA PRO A 163 4.31 -15.19 -19.05
C PRO A 163 3.10 -16.03 -18.64
N ALA A 164 2.40 -15.60 -17.59
CA ALA A 164 1.19 -16.23 -17.09
C ALA A 164 -0.02 -15.66 -17.85
N ARG A 165 -0.76 -16.50 -18.59
CA ARG A 165 -2.01 -16.10 -19.23
C ARG A 165 -3.20 -16.27 -18.29
N GLU A 166 -4.11 -15.29 -18.31
CA GLU A 166 -5.36 -15.38 -17.56
C GLU A 166 -6.30 -16.46 -18.13
N GLU A 167 -6.88 -17.24 -17.23
CA GLU A 167 -7.83 -18.31 -17.56
C GLU A 167 -9.25 -17.72 -17.76
N GLY A 168 -9.81 -17.79 -18.97
CA GLY A 168 -11.17 -17.30 -19.25
C GLY A 168 -11.59 -17.38 -20.73
N GLU A 169 -12.87 -17.08 -21.00
CA GLU A 169 -13.42 -16.98 -22.36
C GLU A 169 -13.01 -15.65 -23.03
N GLY A 170 -11.99 -15.69 -23.89
CA GLY A 170 -11.53 -14.55 -24.71
C GLY A 170 -10.02 -14.51 -24.92
N GLU A 171 -9.51 -13.44 -25.55
CA GLU A 171 -8.07 -13.13 -25.57
C GLU A 171 -7.62 -12.62 -24.19
N GLY A 172 -7.39 -13.56 -23.27
CA GLY A 172 -6.88 -13.28 -21.93
C GLY A 172 -5.52 -12.57 -21.97
N ARG A 173 -5.27 -11.71 -20.98
CA ARG A 173 -4.00 -10.99 -20.84
C ARG A 173 -2.88 -11.95 -20.45
N ALA A 174 -1.67 -11.68 -20.94
CA ALA A 174 -0.45 -12.30 -20.46
C ALA A 174 0.27 -11.35 -19.51
N TRP A 175 0.60 -11.85 -18.32
CA TRP A 175 1.38 -11.16 -17.30
C TRP A 175 2.82 -11.65 -17.35
N GLY A 176 3.77 -10.72 -17.24
CA GLY A 176 5.21 -10.99 -17.30
C GLY A 176 5.99 -9.89 -16.57
N ARG A 177 7.26 -9.70 -16.96
CA ARG A 177 8.20 -8.76 -16.30
C ARG A 177 8.24 -8.97 -14.78
N PHE A 178 8.28 -10.23 -14.36
CA PHE A 178 8.17 -10.60 -12.97
C PHE A 178 9.39 -10.16 -12.16
N ARG A 179 9.15 -9.70 -10.93
CA ARG A 179 10.16 -9.57 -9.87
C ARG A 179 9.59 -10.17 -8.60
N LEU A 180 10.39 -10.92 -7.88
CA LEU A 180 10.02 -11.55 -6.61
C LEU A 180 11.12 -11.24 -5.60
N LYS A 181 10.72 -10.76 -4.41
CA LYS A 181 11.62 -10.46 -3.31
C LYS A 181 10.97 -10.66 -1.94
N VAL A 182 11.75 -10.85 -0.89
CA VAL A 182 11.27 -10.62 0.49
C VAL A 182 11.72 -9.24 0.92
N GLN A 183 10.75 -8.42 1.30
CA GLN A 183 10.95 -7.09 1.84
C GLN A 183 10.55 -7.10 3.32
N GLU A 184 11.35 -6.49 4.19
CA GLU A 184 10.93 -6.11 5.53
C GLU A 184 10.72 -4.58 5.58
N MET A 185 9.62 -4.15 6.18
CA MET A 185 9.36 -2.73 6.46
C MET A 185 9.04 -2.54 7.95
N ARG A 186 9.79 -1.68 8.64
CA ARG A 186 9.60 -1.37 10.08
C ARG A 186 8.85 -0.07 10.26
N HIS A 187 7.77 -0.13 11.02
CA HIS A 187 6.85 0.97 11.31
C HIS A 187 6.82 1.33 12.79
N LYS A 188 6.99 2.61 13.09
CA LYS A 188 6.89 3.17 14.43
C LYS A 188 5.43 3.37 14.83
N ILE A 189 4.99 2.68 15.89
CA ILE A 189 3.63 2.81 16.43
C ILE A 189 3.56 3.86 17.56
N GLY A 190 4.67 4.06 18.27
CA GLY A 190 4.77 4.97 19.41
C GLY A 190 4.64 4.26 20.77
N ALA A 191 5.33 4.80 21.78
CA ALA A 191 5.34 4.25 23.13
C ALA A 191 3.92 4.28 23.76
N PRO A 192 3.53 3.27 24.55
CA PRO A 192 4.35 2.17 25.08
C PRO A 192 4.41 0.93 24.16
N LEU A 193 3.85 1.00 22.95
CA LEU A 193 3.86 -0.14 22.03
C LEU A 193 5.23 -0.28 21.37
N ARG A 194 5.62 -1.54 21.09
CA ARG A 194 6.76 -1.85 20.23
C ARG A 194 6.53 -1.30 18.81
N ASP A 195 7.57 -1.24 18.00
CA ASP A 195 7.42 -1.04 16.56
C ASP A 195 6.80 -2.30 15.92
N ARG A 196 6.38 -2.20 14.66
CA ARG A 196 5.92 -3.35 13.87
C ARG A 196 6.82 -3.56 12.67
N THR A 197 7.36 -4.76 12.54
CA THR A 197 8.07 -5.16 11.31
C THR A 197 7.15 -6.08 10.52
N PHE A 198 7.04 -5.82 9.23
CA PHE A 198 6.26 -6.62 8.31
C PHE A 198 7.18 -7.25 7.25
N PRO A 199 7.54 -8.53 7.40
CA PRO A 199 8.19 -9.31 6.34
C PRO A 199 7.14 -9.77 5.32
N VAL A 200 7.33 -9.42 4.05
CA VAL A 200 6.45 -9.83 2.95
C VAL A 200 7.23 -10.39 1.77
N LEU A 201 6.76 -11.51 1.22
CA LEU A 201 7.07 -11.94 -0.13
C LEU A 201 6.30 -11.04 -1.09
N GLN A 202 7.01 -10.17 -1.79
CA GLN A 202 6.44 -9.22 -2.75
C GLN A 202 6.70 -9.71 -4.18
N LEU A 203 5.61 -9.93 -4.92
CA LEU A 203 5.61 -10.17 -6.37
C LEU A 203 5.16 -8.90 -7.09
N THR A 204 5.92 -8.44 -8.09
CA THR A 204 5.43 -7.48 -9.09
C THR A 204 5.28 -8.16 -10.45
N ALA A 205 4.22 -7.83 -11.18
CA ALA A 205 4.01 -8.30 -12.56
C ALA A 205 3.37 -7.20 -13.42
N ALA A 206 3.67 -7.16 -14.71
CA ALA A 206 3.07 -6.23 -15.67
C ALA A 206 2.42 -6.97 -16.84
N VAL A 207 1.40 -6.38 -17.47
CA VAL A 207 0.83 -6.91 -18.72
C VAL A 207 1.88 -6.81 -19.83
N VAL A 208 2.13 -7.93 -20.51
CA VAL A 208 3.08 -8.03 -21.65
C VAL A 208 2.38 -8.34 -22.97
N GLU A 209 1.22 -9.00 -22.93
CA GLU A 209 0.33 -9.19 -24.10
C GLU A 209 -1.13 -9.01 -23.68
N GLY A 210 -1.97 -8.53 -24.59
CA GLY A 210 -3.41 -8.46 -24.39
C GLY A 210 -4.12 -7.96 -25.65
N GLY A 211 -5.29 -8.53 -25.95
CA GLY A 211 -6.06 -8.19 -27.14
C GLY A 211 -6.38 -6.70 -27.23
N GLY A 212 -6.20 -6.11 -28.42
CA GLY A 212 -6.60 -4.74 -28.73
C GLY A 212 -5.68 -3.61 -28.24
N GLY A 213 -4.36 -3.83 -28.15
CA GLY A 213 -3.40 -2.77 -27.80
C GLY A 213 -3.51 -2.35 -26.33
N ALA A 214 -3.52 -3.35 -25.44
CA ALA A 214 -3.79 -3.18 -24.02
C ALA A 214 -3.01 -2.02 -23.38
N ALA A 215 -3.74 -1.11 -22.75
CA ALA A 215 -3.16 0.04 -22.05
C ALA A 215 -2.27 -0.43 -20.88
N PRO A 216 -1.19 0.30 -20.55
CA PRO A 216 -0.23 -0.11 -19.52
C PRO A 216 -0.88 -0.47 -18.17
N GLU A 217 -0.51 -1.61 -17.62
CA GLU A 217 -1.04 -2.14 -16.37
C GLU A 217 -0.01 -3.02 -15.64
N PHE A 218 0.05 -2.87 -14.32
CA PHE A 218 0.84 -3.74 -13.44
C PHE A 218 0.15 -4.00 -12.10
N VAL A 219 0.59 -5.05 -11.42
CA VAL A 219 0.16 -5.45 -10.08
C VAL A 219 1.34 -5.61 -9.14
N VAL A 220 1.08 -5.37 -7.86
CA VAL A 220 1.97 -5.68 -6.73
C VAL A 220 1.19 -6.54 -5.76
N VAL A 221 1.76 -7.68 -5.36
CA VAL A 221 1.14 -8.61 -4.41
C VAL A 221 2.10 -8.83 -3.26
N SER A 222 1.73 -8.41 -2.06
CA SER A 222 2.54 -8.62 -0.85
C SER A 222 1.87 -9.70 0.01
N ILE A 223 2.60 -10.79 0.26
CA ILE A 223 2.15 -11.95 1.04
C ILE A 223 2.99 -12.01 2.32
N PRO A 224 2.42 -12.07 3.52
CA PRO A 224 3.20 -12.05 4.74
C PRO A 224 4.06 -13.33 4.87
N VAL A 225 5.22 -13.19 5.50
CA VAL A 225 6.10 -14.31 5.87
C VAL A 225 6.28 -14.28 7.41
N PRO A 226 5.32 -14.85 8.18
CA PRO A 226 5.22 -14.57 9.62
C PRO A 226 6.39 -15.08 10.47
N ASP A 227 7.09 -16.09 9.98
CA ASP A 227 8.26 -16.75 10.58
C ASP A 227 9.60 -16.21 10.04
N PHE A 228 9.60 -15.17 9.17
CA PHE A 228 10.82 -14.69 8.52
C PHE A 228 11.90 -14.18 9.49
N GLY A 229 11.53 -13.75 10.70
CA GLY A 229 12.48 -13.36 11.75
C GLY A 229 13.43 -14.49 12.21
N GLU A 230 13.15 -15.74 11.82
CA GLU A 230 14.02 -16.91 12.04
C GLU A 230 15.04 -17.10 10.89
N SER A 231 14.96 -16.32 9.81
CA SER A 231 15.89 -16.37 8.67
C SER A 231 17.20 -15.64 8.98
N GLU A 232 18.33 -16.23 8.55
CA GLU A 232 19.64 -15.56 8.54
C GLU A 232 19.67 -14.29 7.67
N SER A 233 18.71 -14.13 6.74
CA SER A 233 18.57 -12.95 5.88
C SER A 233 17.67 -11.86 6.48
N SER A 234 17.01 -12.11 7.61
CA SER A 234 16.20 -11.11 8.31
C SER A 234 17.08 -10.13 9.09
N ARG A 235 16.82 -8.83 8.91
CA ARG A 235 17.47 -7.75 9.64
C ARG A 235 16.49 -7.07 10.60
N LEU A 236 15.30 -6.71 10.11
CA LEU A 236 14.35 -5.87 10.85
C LEU A 236 13.36 -6.67 11.69
N ALA A 237 13.09 -7.95 11.37
CA ALA A 237 12.19 -8.79 12.15
C ALA A 237 12.91 -9.57 13.26
N SER A 238 14.20 -9.86 13.08
CA SER A 238 15.11 -10.42 14.09
C SER A 238 15.58 -9.41 15.15
N GLU A 239 15.41 -8.10 14.89
CA GLU A 239 15.82 -7.01 15.77
C GLU A 239 15.11 -7.01 17.15
N LYS A 240 15.88 -6.78 18.22
CA LYS A 240 15.33 -6.70 19.58
C LYS A 240 14.30 -5.57 19.69
N GLY A 241 13.09 -5.93 20.09
CA GLY A 241 11.99 -4.98 20.25
C GLY A 241 11.15 -4.77 19.01
N ALA A 242 11.49 -5.40 17.87
CA ALA A 242 10.52 -5.63 16.81
C ALA A 242 9.36 -6.49 17.34
N GLN A 243 8.17 -6.24 16.81
CA GLN A 243 7.04 -7.16 16.88
C GLN A 243 6.68 -7.49 15.44
N VAL A 244 6.86 -8.74 15.04
CA VAL A 244 6.41 -9.20 13.72
C VAL A 244 4.90 -9.04 13.64
N ALA A 245 4.45 -8.46 12.54
CA ALA A 245 3.06 -8.28 12.18
C ALA A 245 2.84 -8.70 10.74
N SER A 246 1.60 -9.04 10.40
CA SER A 246 1.22 -9.49 9.07
C SER A 246 0.41 -8.41 8.36
N TYR A 247 0.73 -8.16 7.10
CA TYR A 247 -0.26 -7.65 6.15
C TYR A 247 -0.18 -8.46 4.88
N VAL A 248 -1.33 -8.58 4.22
CA VAL A 248 -1.44 -9.04 2.86
C VAL A 248 -2.00 -7.88 2.03
N SER A 249 -1.45 -7.64 0.85
CA SER A 249 -1.99 -6.66 -0.09
C SER A 249 -2.02 -7.18 -1.52
N VAL A 250 -3.01 -6.71 -2.26
CA VAL A 250 -3.09 -6.83 -3.72
C VAL A 250 -3.36 -5.45 -4.28
N GLU A 251 -2.42 -4.93 -5.04
CA GLU A 251 -2.45 -3.60 -5.62
C GLU A 251 -2.40 -3.70 -7.15
N ARG A 252 -3.14 -2.82 -7.82
CA ARG A 252 -3.18 -2.72 -9.28
C ARG A 252 -3.15 -1.26 -9.69
N ILE A 253 -2.26 -0.95 -10.62
CA ILE A 253 -2.16 0.36 -11.25
C ILE A 253 -2.28 0.17 -12.77
N ARG A 254 -3.19 0.89 -13.41
CA ARG A 254 -3.46 0.76 -14.84
C ARG A 254 -3.90 2.05 -15.49
N LYS A 255 -3.59 2.22 -16.77
CA LYS A 255 -4.27 3.22 -17.61
C LYS A 255 -5.66 2.73 -18.00
N LEU A 256 -6.64 3.59 -17.83
CA LEU A 256 -8.01 3.41 -18.32
C LEU A 256 -8.11 3.89 -19.78
N GLU A 257 -9.17 3.48 -20.49
CA GLU A 257 -9.47 3.97 -21.85
C GLU A 257 -9.53 5.50 -21.94
N SER A 258 -9.92 6.17 -20.86
CA SER A 258 -9.91 7.63 -20.71
C SER A 258 -8.52 8.29 -20.65
N GLY A 259 -7.43 7.51 -20.72
CA GLY A 259 -6.04 7.97 -20.52
C GLY A 259 -5.64 8.15 -19.05
N LYS A 260 -6.60 8.25 -18.13
CA LYS A 260 -6.37 8.37 -16.68
C LYS A 260 -5.80 7.11 -16.05
N ILE A 261 -5.10 7.26 -14.93
CA ILE A 261 -4.49 6.17 -14.17
C ILE A 261 -5.42 5.76 -13.02
N GLU A 262 -5.94 4.53 -13.04
CA GLU A 262 -6.60 3.93 -11.88
C GLU A 262 -5.54 3.32 -10.95
N TRP A 263 -5.61 3.67 -9.67
CA TRP A 263 -4.83 3.06 -8.60
C TRP A 263 -5.77 2.43 -7.57
N LEU A 264 -5.70 1.11 -7.45
CA LEU A 264 -6.55 0.27 -6.62
C LEU A 264 -5.68 -0.57 -5.68
N MET A 265 -5.97 -0.58 -4.38
CA MET A 265 -5.27 -1.43 -3.41
C MET A 265 -6.27 -2.07 -2.46
N ALA A 266 -6.22 -3.40 -2.33
CA ALA A 266 -6.92 -4.17 -1.32
C ALA A 266 -5.91 -4.73 -0.30
N THR A 267 -6.17 -4.59 0.99
CA THR A 267 -5.28 -5.12 2.04
C THR A 267 -6.05 -5.59 3.27
N ALA A 268 -5.53 -6.62 3.93
CA ALA A 268 -5.88 -6.98 5.30
C ALA A 268 -4.60 -6.97 6.16
N SER A 269 -4.70 -6.58 7.42
CA SER A 269 -3.57 -6.55 8.36
C SER A 269 -3.96 -7.13 9.72
N ASP A 270 -2.99 -7.79 10.35
CA ASP A 270 -2.94 -8.08 11.78
C ASP A 270 -1.62 -7.53 12.34
N ALA A 271 -1.73 -6.43 13.09
CA ALA A 271 -0.64 -5.75 13.78
C ALA A 271 -0.06 -6.56 14.95
N GLY A 272 -0.66 -7.69 15.32
CA GLY A 272 -0.18 -8.60 16.35
C GLY A 272 -0.08 -8.01 17.76
N GLY A 273 0.46 -8.82 18.67
CA GLY A 273 0.60 -8.48 20.09
C GLY A 273 -0.76 -8.34 20.79
N VAL A 274 -0.88 -7.36 21.69
CA VAL A 274 -2.05 -7.19 22.58
C VAL A 274 -3.17 -6.32 21.99
N LEU A 275 -3.04 -5.80 20.76
CA LEU A 275 -4.04 -4.91 20.15
C LEU A 275 -5.24 -5.72 19.65
N PRO A 276 -6.47 -5.53 20.19
CA PRO A 276 -7.62 -6.29 19.75
C PRO A 276 -7.93 -6.04 18.26
N GLN A 277 -8.15 -7.12 17.50
CA GLN A 277 -8.36 -7.05 16.05
C GLN A 277 -9.47 -6.08 15.63
N PHE A 278 -10.50 -5.89 16.46
CA PHE A 278 -11.58 -4.93 16.16
C PHE A 278 -11.08 -3.47 16.11
N VAL A 279 -10.12 -3.09 16.95
CA VAL A 279 -9.50 -1.75 16.96
C VAL A 279 -8.69 -1.56 15.67
N GLN A 280 -7.90 -2.57 15.31
CA GLN A 280 -7.11 -2.58 14.08
C GLN A 280 -8.02 -2.44 12.84
N ASN A 281 -9.06 -3.28 12.74
CA ASN A 281 -10.01 -3.27 11.63
C ASN A 281 -10.75 -1.92 11.49
N MET A 282 -11.07 -1.24 12.59
CA MET A 282 -11.68 0.10 12.54
C MET A 282 -10.70 1.18 12.06
N ALA A 283 -9.39 1.03 12.35
CA ALA A 283 -8.36 1.95 11.89
C ALA A 283 -8.01 1.78 10.40
N MET A 284 -8.02 0.54 9.87
CA MET A 284 -7.54 0.22 8.51
C MET A 284 -8.12 1.13 7.40
N PRO A 285 -9.45 1.33 7.25
CA PRO A 285 -9.99 2.24 6.24
C PRO A 285 -9.57 3.70 6.41
N GLY A 286 -9.20 4.11 7.64
CA GLY A 286 -8.69 5.44 7.98
C GLY A 286 -7.18 5.61 7.80
N ILE A 287 -6.44 4.51 7.65
CA ILE A 287 -4.99 4.48 7.37
C ILE A 287 -4.77 4.40 5.86
N VAL A 288 -5.28 3.34 5.21
CA VAL A 288 -5.00 3.00 3.81
C VAL A 288 -5.33 4.12 2.82
N TRP A 289 -6.34 4.98 3.09
CA TRP A 289 -6.64 6.10 2.19
C TRP A 289 -5.56 7.22 2.19
N LYS A 290 -4.74 7.31 3.24
CA LYS A 290 -3.72 8.37 3.42
C LYS A 290 -2.52 8.19 2.52
N ASP A 291 -2.20 6.96 2.12
CA ASP A 291 -1.06 6.65 1.27
C ASP A 291 -1.12 7.44 -0.06
N VAL A 292 -2.33 7.66 -0.59
CA VAL A 292 -2.55 8.41 -1.83
C VAL A 292 -2.09 9.87 -1.73
N PRO A 293 -2.64 10.72 -0.82
CA PRO A 293 -2.13 12.08 -0.65
C PRO A 293 -0.71 12.15 -0.10
N LEU A 294 -0.24 11.19 0.70
CA LEU A 294 1.14 11.14 1.15
C LEU A 294 2.12 10.99 -0.03
N PHE A 295 1.89 9.98 -0.88
CA PHE A 295 2.66 9.78 -2.12
C PHE A 295 2.60 11.01 -3.04
N LEU A 296 1.40 11.55 -3.29
CA LEU A 296 1.21 12.67 -4.22
C LEU A 296 1.82 13.99 -3.72
N GLY A 297 1.73 14.26 -2.41
CA GLY A 297 2.40 15.40 -1.78
C GLY A 297 3.92 15.24 -1.73
N TRP A 298 4.43 14.00 -1.56
CA TRP A 298 5.86 13.69 -1.60
C TRP A 298 6.44 13.83 -3.01
N ILE A 299 5.86 13.17 -4.03
CA ILE A 299 6.40 13.18 -5.39
C ILE A 299 6.40 14.60 -5.99
N ALA A 300 5.42 15.43 -5.65
CA ALA A 300 5.41 16.84 -6.03
C ALA A 300 6.60 17.63 -5.43
N LYS A 301 6.98 17.35 -4.18
CA LYS A 301 8.18 17.94 -3.54
C LYS A 301 9.48 17.40 -4.16
N GLU A 302 9.53 16.12 -4.52
CA GLU A 302 10.70 15.53 -5.21
C GLU A 302 10.95 16.16 -6.58
N ARG A 303 9.90 16.48 -7.35
CA ARG A 303 10.03 17.28 -8.59
C ARG A 303 10.68 18.64 -8.31
N GLN A 304 10.14 19.39 -7.35
CA GLN A 304 10.66 20.71 -6.97
C GLN A 304 12.14 20.67 -6.55
N LYS A 305 12.55 19.68 -5.74
CA LYS A 305 13.96 19.49 -5.36
C LYS A 305 14.86 19.25 -6.58
N ARG A 306 14.40 18.42 -7.54
CA ARG A 306 15.14 18.10 -8.77
C ARG A 306 15.28 19.31 -9.69
N ASP A 307 14.23 20.12 -9.83
CA ASP A 307 14.28 21.37 -10.60
C ASP A 307 15.26 22.37 -9.98
N ILE A 308 15.19 22.60 -8.66
CA ILE A 308 16.14 23.48 -7.93
C ILE A 308 17.59 23.00 -8.12
N ALA A 309 17.83 21.68 -8.02
CA ALA A 309 19.17 21.12 -8.22
C ALA A 309 19.67 21.31 -9.66
N ARG A 310 18.83 21.07 -10.67
CA ARG A 310 19.18 21.28 -12.08
C ARG A 310 19.52 22.74 -12.36
N ASP A 311 18.69 23.66 -11.89
CA ASP A 311 18.83 25.09 -12.14
C ASP A 311 20.06 25.66 -11.39
N GLY A 312 20.37 25.14 -10.19
CA GLY A 312 21.61 25.44 -9.47
C GLY A 312 22.88 24.96 -10.18
N VAL A 313 22.85 23.78 -10.81
CA VAL A 313 23.97 23.28 -11.63
C VAL A 313 24.13 24.10 -12.91
N ALA A 314 23.04 24.43 -13.59
CA ALA A 314 23.05 25.30 -14.77
C ALA A 314 23.62 26.70 -14.44
N GLY A 315 23.20 27.28 -13.31
CA GLY A 315 23.71 28.56 -12.82
C GLY A 315 25.21 28.55 -12.48
N ARG A 316 25.75 27.44 -11.95
CA ARG A 316 27.20 27.29 -11.73
C ARG A 316 27.95 27.19 -13.07
N GLY A 317 27.48 26.35 -14.00
CA GLY A 317 28.09 26.19 -15.32
C GLY A 317 27.96 27.42 -16.23
N GLN A 318 27.12 28.39 -15.88
CA GLN A 318 27.11 29.70 -16.52
C GLN A 318 28.15 30.64 -15.91
N ARG A 319 28.23 30.73 -14.57
CA ARG A 319 29.26 31.53 -13.88
C ARG A 319 30.70 31.09 -14.22
N GLU A 320 30.96 29.80 -14.41
CA GLU A 320 32.29 29.32 -14.84
C GLU A 320 32.63 29.71 -16.29
N ARG A 321 31.63 29.88 -17.16
CA ARG A 321 31.84 30.39 -18.53
C ARG A 321 32.04 31.91 -18.56
N ASP A 322 31.34 32.65 -17.70
CA ASP A 322 31.48 34.10 -17.58
C ASP A 322 32.83 34.52 -16.96
N VAL A 323 33.51 33.63 -16.22
CA VAL A 323 34.86 33.84 -15.66
C VAL A 323 35.98 33.49 -16.66
N ALA A 324 35.66 32.77 -17.74
CA ALA A 324 36.65 32.21 -18.68
C ALA A 324 36.86 33.06 -19.96
N VAL A 325 37.00 34.39 -19.84
CA VAL A 325 37.40 35.27 -20.95
C VAL A 325 38.45 36.31 -20.51
N PRO A 326 39.76 36.04 -20.73
CA PRO A 326 40.79 37.07 -20.68
C PRO A 326 40.94 37.74 -22.06
N ALA A 327 40.38 38.94 -22.23
CA ALA A 327 40.69 39.79 -23.38
C ALA A 327 42.01 40.55 -23.13
N SER A 328 42.96 40.48 -24.06
CA SER A 328 44.28 41.09 -23.95
C SER A 328 44.42 42.35 -24.82
N THR A 329 45.19 43.34 -24.32
CA THR A 329 45.76 44.51 -25.03
C THR A 329 44.77 45.59 -25.53
N ALA A 330 45.04 46.90 -25.47
CA ALA A 330 46.25 47.64 -25.06
C ALA A 330 45.93 49.01 -24.38
N ALA A 331 46.98 49.70 -23.89
CA ALA A 331 46.97 50.79 -22.91
C ALA A 331 46.65 52.23 -23.40
N GLN A 332 46.32 53.14 -22.47
CA GLN A 332 47.06 54.43 -22.28
C GLN A 332 46.75 55.17 -20.94
N ASP A 333 47.83 55.40 -20.17
CA ASP A 333 48.22 56.48 -19.24
C ASP A 333 47.34 57.25 -18.22
N THR A 334 47.94 57.36 -17.01
CA THR A 334 47.95 58.48 -16.02
C THR A 334 46.79 58.66 -14.98
N PRO A 335 47.08 59.26 -13.78
CA PRO A 335 46.54 58.71 -12.51
C PRO A 335 45.80 59.71 -11.59
N LEU A 336 45.11 59.22 -10.54
CA LEU A 336 45.02 59.90 -9.23
C LEU A 336 44.50 59.01 -8.06
N VAL A 337 45.34 58.86 -7.02
CA VAL A 337 45.08 59.06 -5.56
C VAL A 337 43.83 58.46 -4.85
N ALA A 338 44.14 57.61 -3.84
CA ALA A 338 43.59 57.52 -2.46
C ALA A 338 42.55 56.46 -2.00
N THR A 339 42.87 55.94 -0.79
CA THR A 339 42.03 55.43 0.32
C THR A 339 41.18 54.16 0.15
N GLY A 340 41.51 53.13 0.94
CA GLY A 340 40.56 52.14 1.48
C GLY A 340 39.97 52.63 2.83
N PRO A 341 39.58 51.76 3.80
CA PRO A 341 39.72 50.30 3.84
C PRO A 341 38.43 49.55 4.28
N ASP A 342 38.60 48.26 4.62
CA ASP A 342 37.78 47.42 5.51
C ASP A 342 36.34 47.01 5.09
N ALA A 343 35.74 45.90 5.55
CA ALA A 343 36.14 44.58 6.08
C ALA A 343 34.90 44.00 6.82
N THR A 344 34.94 42.72 7.19
CA THR A 344 34.06 42.06 8.20
C THR A 344 32.67 41.62 7.68
N THR A 345 32.36 40.34 7.40
CA THR A 345 32.35 39.06 8.17
C THR A 345 31.00 38.76 8.87
N ALA A 346 30.44 37.57 8.57
CA ALA A 346 29.42 36.80 9.33
C ALA A 346 28.02 37.44 9.55
N HIS A 347 26.90 36.70 9.57
CA HIS A 347 26.69 35.47 10.33
C HIS A 347 25.62 34.52 9.76
N GLU A 348 25.87 33.23 10.00
CA GLU A 348 24.90 32.13 9.93
C GLU A 348 24.05 32.10 11.21
N VAL A 349 22.73 31.89 11.08
CA VAL A 349 21.83 31.59 12.21
C VAL A 349 20.84 30.49 11.81
N SER A 350 20.95 29.34 12.47
CA SER A 350 19.96 28.27 12.45
C SER A 350 18.79 28.60 13.40
N ILE A 351 17.56 28.25 13.03
CA ILE A 351 16.39 28.27 13.91
C ILE A 351 15.66 26.93 13.78
N GLY A 352 15.46 26.27 14.92
CA GLY A 352 14.85 24.94 15.01
C GLY A 352 13.35 24.93 15.31
N ASP A 353 12.86 23.74 15.66
CA ASP A 353 11.44 23.41 15.83
C ASP A 353 10.67 24.30 16.82
N ALA A 354 9.39 24.52 16.50
CA ALA A 354 8.39 25.02 17.42
C ALA A 354 7.19 24.06 17.47
N ALA A 355 6.96 23.45 18.64
CA ALA A 355 5.83 22.58 18.90
C ALA A 355 4.59 23.35 19.40
N SER A 356 3.43 22.73 19.23
CA SER A 356 2.10 23.28 19.50
C SER A 356 1.86 23.80 20.91
N THR A 357 1.21 24.96 21.02
CA THR A 357 0.31 25.30 22.13
C THR A 357 -0.87 26.12 21.60
N GLU A 358 -2.09 25.70 21.89
CA GLU A 358 -3.26 26.58 21.81
C GLU A 358 -4.25 26.26 22.94
N THR A 359 -4.94 27.29 23.43
CA THR A 359 -5.44 27.35 24.81
C THR A 359 -6.96 27.34 24.90
N LYS A 360 -7.45 26.65 25.92
CA LYS A 360 -8.86 26.57 26.37
C LYS A 360 -9.50 27.95 26.56
N ARG A 361 -10.77 28.11 26.13
CA ARG A 361 -11.71 29.12 26.67
C ARG A 361 -13.06 28.47 26.99
N GLU A 362 -13.63 28.85 28.13
CA GLU A 362 -14.94 28.44 28.65
C GLU A 362 -15.85 29.65 28.81
N THR A 363 -17.14 29.48 28.50
CA THR A 363 -18.35 30.23 28.96
C THR A 363 -19.54 29.63 28.20
N GLU A 364 -20.75 29.42 28.75
CA GLU A 364 -21.23 29.37 30.14
C GLU A 364 -22.57 28.58 30.17
N VAL A 365 -23.20 28.43 31.34
CA VAL A 365 -24.32 27.47 31.60
C VAL A 365 -25.71 28.12 31.54
N SER A 366 -26.74 27.37 31.11
CA SER A 366 -28.13 27.60 31.58
C SER A 366 -28.99 26.32 31.64
N THR A 367 -29.22 25.84 32.87
CA THR A 367 -30.49 25.29 33.44
C THR A 367 -31.44 24.39 32.61
N GLY A 368 -31.69 23.17 33.10
CA GLY A 368 -32.87 22.33 32.75
C GLY A 368 -34.18 22.81 33.39
N PRO A 369 -35.33 22.16 33.10
CA PRO A 369 -35.82 20.96 33.84
C PRO A 369 -36.25 19.79 32.89
N GLU A 370 -36.73 18.59 33.27
CA GLU A 370 -36.71 17.75 34.50
C GLU A 370 -37.09 16.27 34.14
N VAL A 371 -37.28 15.38 35.12
CA VAL A 371 -37.51 13.92 35.05
C VAL A 371 -38.94 13.51 34.67
N THR A 372 -39.11 12.36 33.98
CA THR A 372 -40.29 11.47 34.20
C THR A 372 -39.98 10.00 33.84
N ASN A 373 -40.62 9.05 34.55
CA ASN A 373 -40.33 7.62 34.50
C ASN A 373 -41.26 6.80 33.57
N LEU A 374 -40.73 5.64 33.11
CA LEU A 374 -41.32 4.32 32.80
C LEU A 374 -42.86 4.12 32.96
N PRO A 375 -43.53 3.30 32.09
CA PRO A 375 -43.31 1.84 31.93
C PRO A 375 -43.36 1.35 30.45
N GLY A 376 -43.22 0.07 30.06
CA GLY A 376 -43.12 -1.20 30.78
C GLY A 376 -44.26 -2.17 30.42
N LEU A 377 -44.03 -3.12 29.51
CA LEU A 377 -44.86 -4.30 29.14
C LEU A 377 -43.97 -5.25 28.32
N SER A 378 -44.06 -6.58 28.31
CA SER A 378 -44.45 -7.65 29.24
C SER A 378 -44.27 -8.94 28.42
N GLN A 379 -43.83 -10.03 29.05
CA GLN A 379 -43.84 -11.36 28.43
C GLN A 379 -45.26 -11.95 28.39
N ALA A 380 -45.47 -12.98 27.56
CA ALA A 380 -46.41 -14.07 27.82
C ALA A 380 -45.97 -15.37 27.10
N ASP A 381 -45.84 -16.44 27.88
CA ASP A 381 -45.84 -17.86 27.44
C ASP A 381 -47.21 -18.24 26.81
N THR A 382 -47.52 -19.43 26.27
CA THR A 382 -47.08 -20.80 26.59
C THR A 382 -47.51 -21.81 25.49
N THR A 383 -46.84 -22.98 25.40
CA THR A 383 -47.33 -24.33 24.95
C THR A 383 -48.33 -24.53 23.79
N THR A 384 -48.06 -25.54 22.94
CA THR A 384 -48.91 -26.76 22.77
C THR A 384 -48.08 -27.89 22.11
N GLU A 385 -48.45 -29.15 22.39
CA GLU A 385 -47.77 -30.41 21.99
C GLU A 385 -47.92 -30.80 20.50
N GLY A 386 -47.28 -31.92 20.12
CA GLY A 386 -47.27 -32.50 18.75
C GLY A 386 -48.58 -33.23 18.33
N PRO A 387 -48.54 -34.06 17.27
CA PRO A 387 -47.74 -35.31 17.28
C PRO A 387 -47.09 -35.72 15.92
N ARG A 388 -46.31 -36.82 15.93
CA ARG A 388 -45.95 -37.63 14.73
C ARG A 388 -47.08 -38.63 14.42
N PRO A 389 -47.28 -39.07 13.15
CA PRO A 389 -46.76 -40.41 12.75
C PRO A 389 -46.46 -40.60 11.24
N GLY A 390 -45.93 -41.78 10.86
CA GLY A 390 -45.78 -42.29 9.47
C GLY A 390 -44.50 -41.80 8.76
N VAL A 391 -43.54 -42.61 8.29
CA VAL A 391 -43.53 -43.96 7.68
C VAL A 391 -44.33 -44.07 6.39
N THR A 392 -43.65 -43.86 5.26
CA THR A 392 -43.93 -44.60 4.02
C THR A 392 -42.64 -44.76 3.20
N THR A 393 -42.27 -45.99 2.90
CA THR A 393 -41.35 -46.36 1.81
C THR A 393 -42.07 -46.27 0.46
N ASN A 394 -41.37 -45.90 -0.62
CA ASN A 394 -41.19 -46.76 -1.81
C ASN A 394 -40.63 -45.99 -3.03
N VAL A 395 -39.85 -46.75 -3.82
CA VAL A 395 -39.24 -46.46 -5.14
C VAL A 395 -38.17 -45.36 -5.17
#